data_AF-A0A8C9H6E8-F1
#
_entry.id   AF-A0A8C9H6E8-F1
#
_cell.length_a   1.000
_cell.length_b   1.000
_cell.length_c   1.000
_cell.angle_alpha   90.00
_cell.angle_beta   90.00
_cell.angle_gamma   90.00
#
_symmetry.space_group_name_H-M   'P 1'
#
loop_
_entity.id
_entity.type
_entity.pdbx_description
1 polymer ?
#
loop_
_entity_poly.entity_id
_entity_poly.type
_entity_poly.pdbx_seq_one_letter_code
_entity_poly.pdbx_strand_id
1 'polypeptide(L)'
;MAFNYERVIKDNYIMREEIYNNVSTENGDKSENKDQQYFSNEALEKFMNTWNPRYKEKVENIEKKNYIDCDKNKDLGAENSEYFNSYNYIHIHEDMIKDEVRTRTYYNAIRKNEHLIKDKIVLDVGCGTGILSFFAAKYGAKHVYSIDKSDIIYTAIKIRDANNFTDKITFIKGLAEEIELPVDKVDIIISEWMGYCLLFENMLDTVLYCRDKWLKKGGLIFPDKAYMYIAGIEDSLYREEKFDCWKNCYGLNFTPILPILKEEVVIDYVDKNFIVTDTSCILELDLNTCTKDNLSFVSPFKLKMTKRDYLHALVIWFDVSFSACHTPISFTTGPYGA
;
A
#
# COMPACT_ATOMS: atom_id res chain seq x y z
N MET A 1 -2.19 19.34 29.72
CA MET A 1 -3.44 19.94 29.21
C MET A 1 -4.05 18.95 28.25
N ALA A 2 -5.19 18.37 28.62
CA ALA A 2 -5.92 17.43 27.78
C ALA A 2 -6.67 18.20 26.69
N PHE A 3 -6.50 17.83 25.43
CA PHE A 3 -7.35 18.30 24.34
C PHE A 3 -8.59 17.40 24.28
N ASN A 4 -9.74 17.91 24.73
CA ASN A 4 -11.03 17.30 24.46
C ASN A 4 -11.41 17.63 23.02
N TYR A 5 -11.44 16.63 22.15
CA TYR A 5 -12.16 16.73 20.89
C TYR A 5 -13.60 16.30 21.12
N GLU A 6 -14.55 17.24 21.01
CA GLU A 6 -15.97 16.91 21.03
C GLU A 6 -16.35 16.16 19.73
N ARG A 7 -17.15 15.10 19.89
CA ARG A 7 -17.67 14.30 18.78
C ARG A 7 -18.69 15.15 18.02
N VAL A 8 -18.51 15.32 16.72
CA VAL A 8 -19.48 16.08 15.90
C VAL A 8 -20.78 15.29 15.80
N ILE A 9 -21.84 15.81 16.42
CA ILE A 9 -23.22 15.32 16.36
C ILE A 9 -24.05 16.24 15.48
N LYS A 10 -25.22 15.77 15.01
CA LYS A 10 -26.10 16.48 14.08
C LYS A 10 -26.42 17.93 14.53
N ASP A 11 -26.44 18.18 15.83
CA ASP A 11 -26.70 19.48 16.43
C ASP A 11 -25.47 20.43 16.47
N ASN A 12 -24.24 19.88 16.31
CA ASN A 12 -22.98 20.62 16.20
C ASN A 12 -22.39 20.59 14.78
N TYR A 13 -23.12 20.02 13.81
CA TYR A 13 -22.72 19.96 12.41
C TYR A 13 -23.34 21.15 11.65
N ILE A 14 -22.60 22.25 11.57
CA ILE A 14 -23.03 23.39 10.74
C ILE A 14 -22.83 22.99 9.27
N MET A 15 -23.94 22.87 8.53
CA MET A 15 -23.88 22.67 7.07
C MET A 15 -23.15 23.86 6.45
N ARG A 16 -22.22 23.62 5.53
CA ARG A 16 -21.44 24.68 4.86
C ARG A 16 -22.33 25.77 4.23
N GLU A 17 -23.58 25.46 3.88
CA GLU A 17 -24.56 26.44 3.39
C GLU A 17 -24.98 27.49 4.44
N GLU A 18 -25.10 27.13 5.73
CA GLU A 18 -25.48 28.10 6.78
C GLU A 18 -24.38 29.14 7.05
N ILE A 19 -23.11 28.76 6.88
CA ILE A 19 -21.97 29.69 6.99
C ILE A 19 -21.98 30.70 5.84
N TYR A 20 -22.36 30.26 4.63
CA TYR A 20 -22.45 31.15 3.46
C TYR A 20 -23.68 32.06 3.51
N ASN A 21 -24.79 31.60 4.08
CA ASN A 21 -26.05 32.36 4.11
C ASN A 21 -26.14 33.36 5.27
N ASN A 22 -25.43 33.17 6.39
CA ASN A 22 -25.46 34.13 7.50
C ASN A 22 -24.64 35.40 7.26
N VAL A 23 -23.85 35.47 6.18
CA VAL A 23 -23.12 36.69 5.78
C VAL A 23 -23.99 37.61 4.89
N SER A 24 -25.14 37.15 4.42
CA SER A 24 -25.98 37.88 3.45
C SER A 24 -27.21 38.58 4.02
N THR A 25 -27.50 38.48 5.33
CA THR A 25 -28.72 39.06 5.92
C THR A 25 -28.54 40.33 6.76
N GLU A 26 -27.33 40.85 6.93
CA GLU A 26 -27.12 42.18 7.52
C GLU A 26 -26.49 43.12 6.51
N ASN A 27 -27.36 43.70 5.67
CA ASN A 27 -27.30 45.04 5.05
C ASN A 27 -28.03 44.98 3.71
N GLY A 28 -29.23 45.56 3.69
CA GLY A 28 -29.95 45.82 2.46
C GLY A 28 -29.17 46.82 1.62
N ASP A 29 -28.55 46.33 0.54
CA ASP A 29 -28.29 47.13 -0.63
C ASP A 29 -28.28 46.25 -1.88
N LYS A 30 -29.02 46.68 -2.91
CA LYS A 30 -29.02 46.03 -4.22
C LYS A 30 -27.80 46.53 -4.97
N SER A 31 -26.69 45.80 -4.89
CA SER A 31 -25.52 46.02 -5.76
C SER A 31 -25.02 44.70 -6.33
N GLU A 32 -24.77 44.74 -7.63
CA GLU A 32 -24.19 43.70 -8.48
C GLU A 32 -22.95 43.02 -7.89
N ASN A 33 -22.77 41.73 -8.20
CA ASN A 33 -21.52 40.96 -8.13
C ASN A 33 -20.64 41.18 -6.89
N LYS A 34 -20.94 40.51 -5.78
CA LYS A 34 -19.95 40.26 -4.72
C LYS A 34 -19.05 39.08 -5.13
N ASP A 35 -17.93 39.42 -5.77
CA ASP A 35 -16.64 38.73 -5.80
C ASP A 35 -16.63 37.24 -5.37
N GLN A 36 -17.21 36.36 -6.18
CA GLN A 36 -16.58 35.05 -6.33
C GLN A 36 -15.32 35.27 -7.14
N GLN A 37 -14.20 35.35 -6.43
CA GLN A 37 -12.89 35.48 -7.04
C GLN A 37 -12.52 34.14 -7.70
N TYR A 38 -13.06 33.92 -8.90
CA TYR A 38 -12.60 32.84 -9.76
C TYR A 38 -11.16 33.15 -10.13
N PHE A 39 -10.25 32.21 -9.89
CA PHE A 39 -8.91 32.33 -10.44
C PHE A 39 -9.05 32.46 -11.96
N SER A 40 -8.49 33.52 -12.55
CA SER A 40 -8.43 33.61 -14.00
C SER A 40 -7.68 32.39 -14.53
N ASN A 41 -8.00 31.96 -15.76
CA ASN A 41 -7.24 30.88 -16.41
C ASN A 41 -5.74 31.17 -16.40
N GLU A 42 -5.35 32.44 -16.54
CA GLU A 42 -3.96 32.90 -16.44
C GLU A 42 -3.38 32.79 -15.01
N ALA A 43 -4.17 33.02 -13.97
CA ALA A 43 -3.76 32.82 -12.58
C ALA A 43 -3.64 31.33 -12.23
N LEU A 44 -4.55 30.49 -12.73
CA LEU A 44 -4.45 29.04 -12.61
C LEU A 44 -3.23 28.52 -13.37
N GLU A 45 -3.04 28.96 -14.61
CA GLU A 45 -1.89 28.57 -15.44
C GLU A 45 -0.58 29.03 -14.81
N LYS A 46 -0.52 30.27 -14.28
CA LYS A 46 0.64 30.75 -13.54
C LYS A 46 0.86 29.98 -12.25
N PHE A 47 -0.18 29.67 -11.48
CA PHE A 47 -0.08 28.83 -10.29
C PHE A 47 0.46 27.45 -10.64
N MET A 48 -0.14 26.77 -11.63
CA MET A 48 0.29 25.46 -12.11
C MET A 48 1.71 25.50 -12.68
N ASN A 49 2.08 26.55 -13.41
CA ASN A 49 3.43 26.76 -13.94
C ASN A 49 4.44 27.19 -12.88
N THR A 50 4.03 27.64 -11.69
CA THR A 50 4.93 27.89 -10.55
C THR A 50 5.02 26.65 -9.65
N TRP A 51 3.94 25.89 -9.56
CA TRP A 51 3.80 24.70 -8.74
C TRP A 51 4.46 23.47 -9.39
N ASN A 52 4.27 23.26 -10.70
CA ASN A 52 4.87 22.17 -11.47
C ASN A 52 6.40 22.19 -11.42
N PRO A 53 7.10 23.33 -11.59
CA PRO A 53 8.53 23.41 -11.38
C PRO A 53 8.90 23.14 -9.93
N ARG A 54 8.22 23.68 -8.91
CA ARG A 54 8.59 23.33 -7.51
C ARG A 54 8.51 21.83 -7.20
N TYR A 55 7.65 21.08 -7.90
CA TYR A 55 7.59 19.63 -7.84
C TYR A 55 8.71 18.94 -8.67
N LYS A 56 9.00 19.44 -9.88
CA LYS A 56 10.01 18.86 -10.82
C LYS A 56 11.47 19.32 -10.62
N GLU A 57 11.68 20.58 -10.24
CA GLU A 57 12.97 21.30 -10.06
C GLU A 57 13.84 20.69 -8.95
N LYS A 58 13.30 19.73 -8.19
CA LYS A 58 14.03 18.94 -7.19
C LYS A 58 14.62 17.63 -7.74
N VAL A 59 14.45 17.28 -9.01
CA VAL A 59 15.04 16.07 -9.62
C VAL A 59 16.39 16.36 -10.28
N GLU A 60 16.57 17.54 -10.88
CA GLU A 60 17.77 17.89 -11.66
C GLU A 60 19.03 18.12 -10.80
N ASN A 61 18.85 18.53 -9.54
CA ASN A 61 19.95 18.82 -8.59
C ASN A 61 20.28 17.65 -7.65
N ILE A 62 19.81 16.42 -7.95
CA ILE A 62 20.15 15.24 -7.14
C ILE A 62 21.59 14.82 -7.46
N GLU A 63 22.41 14.68 -6.41
CA GLU A 63 23.74 14.10 -6.56
C GLU A 63 23.57 12.66 -7.07
N LYS A 64 24.01 12.40 -8.32
CA LYS A 64 23.85 11.11 -9.00
C LYS A 64 24.72 9.98 -8.41
N LYS A 65 25.31 10.20 -7.24
CA LYS A 65 26.14 9.19 -6.57
C LYS A 65 25.25 8.02 -6.13
N ASN A 66 25.67 6.81 -6.49
CA ASN A 66 24.92 5.59 -6.22
C ASN A 66 23.44 5.68 -6.65
N TYR A 67 23.21 6.26 -7.83
CA TYR A 67 21.92 6.25 -8.52
C TYR A 67 22.12 5.71 -9.93
N ILE A 68 21.27 4.77 -10.35
CA ILE A 68 21.27 4.19 -11.70
C ILE A 68 19.89 4.42 -12.30
N ASP A 69 19.84 5.09 -13.44
CA ASP A 69 18.61 5.28 -14.20
C ASP A 69 18.58 4.28 -15.36
N CYS A 70 17.70 3.30 -15.27
CA CYS A 70 17.46 2.33 -16.33
C CYS A 70 16.10 2.52 -17.00
N ASP A 71 15.35 3.56 -16.62
CA ASP A 71 14.03 3.83 -17.14
C ASP A 71 14.12 4.41 -18.56
N LYS A 72 14.26 3.52 -19.54
CA LYS A 72 14.14 3.89 -20.95
C LYS A 72 12.66 4.17 -21.17
N ASN A 73 12.24 5.44 -21.31
CA ASN A 73 10.89 5.89 -21.67
C ASN A 73 10.22 4.98 -22.72
N LYS A 74 9.67 3.86 -22.28
CA LYS A 74 8.94 2.89 -23.08
C LYS A 74 7.50 2.99 -22.66
N ASP A 75 6.63 2.81 -23.63
CA ASP A 75 5.19 2.80 -23.41
C ASP A 75 4.84 1.62 -22.51
N LEU A 76 4.63 1.90 -21.22
CA LEU A 76 4.04 0.94 -20.30
C LEU A 76 2.59 0.77 -20.73
N GLY A 77 2.12 -0.47 -20.90
CA GLY A 77 0.70 -0.73 -21.13
C GLY A 77 -0.17 0.02 -20.11
N ALA A 78 -1.38 0.43 -20.50
CA ALA A 78 -2.21 1.37 -19.73
C ALA A 78 -2.34 1.02 -18.23
N GLU A 79 -2.55 -0.25 -17.89
CA GLU A 79 -2.67 -0.73 -16.50
C GLU A 79 -1.38 -0.55 -15.69
N ASN A 80 -0.22 -0.91 -16.27
CA ASN A 80 1.08 -0.71 -15.61
C ASN A 80 1.37 0.80 -15.44
N SER A 81 0.98 1.62 -16.41
CA SER A 81 1.12 3.07 -16.32
C SER A 81 0.29 3.63 -15.16
N GLU A 82 -0.96 3.22 -15.00
CA GLU A 82 -1.84 3.67 -13.92
C GLU A 82 -1.34 3.22 -12.54
N TYR A 83 -0.93 1.96 -12.41
CA TYR A 83 -0.31 1.43 -11.19
C TYR A 83 0.91 2.26 -10.76
N PHE A 84 1.94 2.40 -11.62
CA PHE A 84 3.13 3.16 -11.22
C PHE A 84 2.88 4.66 -11.03
N ASN A 85 1.89 5.22 -11.72
CA ASN A 85 1.51 6.61 -11.54
C ASN A 85 0.88 6.87 -10.17
N SER A 86 0.13 5.92 -9.60
CA SER A 86 -0.42 6.07 -8.26
C SER A 86 0.70 6.19 -7.22
N TYR A 87 1.74 5.35 -7.29
CA TYR A 87 2.88 5.40 -6.36
C TYR A 87 3.78 6.63 -6.52
N ASN A 88 3.59 7.48 -7.54
CA ASN A 88 4.27 8.77 -7.59
C ASN A 88 3.77 9.74 -6.50
N TYR A 89 2.58 9.51 -5.93
CA TYR A 89 1.99 10.40 -4.94
C TYR A 89 2.41 10.07 -3.51
N ILE A 90 2.93 11.07 -2.80
CA ILE A 90 3.44 10.91 -1.43
C ILE A 90 2.40 10.42 -0.41
N HIS A 91 1.11 10.70 -0.61
CA HIS A 91 0.06 10.33 0.34
C HIS A 91 -0.11 8.80 0.45
N ILE A 92 0.07 8.06 -0.65
CA ILE A 92 0.04 6.57 -0.61
C ILE A 92 1.19 6.06 0.26
N HIS A 93 2.38 6.66 0.13
CA HIS A 93 3.53 6.31 0.97
C HIS A 93 3.35 6.72 2.43
N GLU A 94 2.64 7.81 2.69
CA GLU A 94 2.28 8.24 4.04
C GLU A 94 1.36 7.21 4.72
N ASP A 95 0.32 6.74 4.04
CA ASP A 95 -0.58 5.70 4.57
C ASP A 95 0.19 4.41 4.84
N MET A 96 1.02 3.98 3.89
CA MET A 96 1.92 2.84 4.03
C MET A 96 2.86 2.97 5.25
N ILE A 97 3.49 4.14 5.45
CA ILE A 97 4.41 4.37 6.59
C ILE A 97 3.65 4.41 7.92
N LYS A 98 2.44 4.99 7.94
CA LYS A 98 1.59 5.09 9.14
C LYS A 98 0.99 3.76 9.55
N ASP A 99 0.92 2.78 8.66
CA ASP A 99 0.67 1.39 9.05
C ASP A 99 1.83 0.88 9.91
N GLU A 100 1.64 1.01 11.23
CA GLU A 100 2.61 0.58 12.22
C GLU A 100 2.78 -0.94 12.21
N VAL A 101 1.72 -1.72 12.00
CA VAL A 101 1.81 -3.19 12.03
C VAL A 101 2.72 -3.64 10.90
N ARG A 102 2.47 -3.15 9.69
CA ARG A 102 3.31 -3.39 8.51
C ARG A 102 4.75 -2.93 8.76
N THR A 103 4.95 -1.64 8.99
CA THR A 103 6.29 -1.02 9.01
C THR A 103 7.13 -1.52 10.21
N ARG A 104 6.51 -1.66 11.39
CA ARG A 104 7.21 -2.13 12.60
C ARG A 104 7.58 -3.61 12.52
N THR A 105 6.82 -4.42 11.79
CA THR A 105 7.14 -5.85 11.65
C THR A 105 8.40 -6.04 10.81
N TYR A 106 8.53 -5.37 9.66
CA TYR A 106 9.78 -5.35 8.89
C TYR A 106 10.95 -4.78 9.69
N TYR A 107 10.73 -3.65 10.38
CA TYR A 107 11.75 -3.05 11.24
C TYR A 107 12.24 -4.02 12.31
N ASN A 108 11.32 -4.76 12.97
CA ASN A 108 11.67 -5.75 13.96
C ASN A 108 12.35 -6.98 13.36
N ALA A 109 11.92 -7.45 12.19
CA ALA A 109 12.56 -8.55 11.48
C ALA A 109 14.03 -8.25 11.20
N ILE A 110 14.34 -7.03 10.75
CA ILE A 110 15.71 -6.57 10.49
C ILE A 110 16.46 -6.32 11.81
N ARG A 111 15.93 -5.45 12.68
CA ARG A 111 16.60 -5.01 13.92
C ARG A 111 16.91 -6.14 14.88
N LYS A 112 15.96 -7.05 15.12
CA LYS A 112 16.14 -8.15 16.08
C LYS A 112 17.01 -9.27 15.51
N ASN A 113 17.26 -9.26 14.20
CA ASN A 113 18.07 -10.27 13.53
C ASN A 113 19.22 -9.61 12.74
N GLU A 114 19.86 -8.60 13.34
CA GLU A 114 21.00 -7.87 12.76
C GLU A 114 22.09 -8.83 12.25
N HIS A 115 22.33 -9.94 12.97
CA HIS A 115 23.30 -10.97 12.59
C HIS A 115 23.01 -11.63 11.22
N LEU A 116 21.77 -11.61 10.74
CA LEU A 116 21.42 -12.08 9.40
C LEU A 116 21.76 -11.05 8.32
N ILE A 117 21.65 -9.75 8.64
CA ILE A 117 21.77 -8.63 7.69
C ILE A 117 23.21 -8.08 7.63
N LYS A 118 23.95 -8.17 8.73
CA LYS A 118 25.27 -7.58 8.85
C LYS A 118 26.24 -8.12 7.78
N ASP A 119 26.94 -7.20 7.13
CA ASP A 119 27.91 -7.45 6.06
C ASP A 119 27.32 -8.17 4.82
N LYS A 120 25.98 -8.20 4.67
CA LYS A 120 25.28 -8.77 3.52
C LYS A 120 24.96 -7.74 2.44
N ILE A 121 24.85 -8.21 1.20
CA ILE A 121 24.27 -7.44 0.10
C ILE A 121 22.77 -7.70 0.08
N VAL A 122 21.98 -6.63 0.22
CA VAL A 122 20.51 -6.69 0.29
C VAL A 122 19.91 -6.08 -0.98
N LEU A 123 18.85 -6.71 -1.50
CA LEU A 123 18.02 -6.17 -2.57
C LEU A 123 16.65 -5.77 -2.01
N ASP A 124 16.26 -4.52 -2.17
CA ASP A 124 14.92 -4.00 -1.87
C ASP A 124 14.11 -3.87 -3.16
N VAL A 125 13.09 -4.70 -3.34
CA VAL A 125 12.27 -4.77 -4.57
C VAL A 125 10.99 -3.98 -4.36
N GLY A 126 10.80 -2.91 -5.16
CA GLY A 126 9.71 -1.94 -4.98
C GLY A 126 9.93 -1.08 -3.74
N CYS A 127 11.07 -0.40 -3.68
CA CYS A 127 11.52 0.23 -2.44
C CYS A 127 10.67 1.44 -2.01
N GLY A 128 9.89 2.04 -2.92
CA GLY A 128 9.11 3.25 -2.69
C GLY A 128 9.97 4.38 -2.14
N THR A 129 9.62 4.88 -0.95
CA THR A 129 10.40 5.89 -0.22
C THR A 129 11.75 5.40 0.30
N GLY A 130 12.07 4.11 0.19
CA GLY A 130 13.32 3.50 0.63
C GLY A 130 13.33 3.07 2.10
N ILE A 131 12.19 3.08 2.80
CA ILE A 131 12.14 2.84 4.24
C ILE A 131 12.77 1.49 4.66
N LEU A 132 12.51 0.42 3.91
CA LEU A 132 13.09 -0.91 4.19
C LEU A 132 14.60 -0.94 3.91
N SER A 133 15.03 -0.31 2.82
CA SER A 133 16.44 -0.08 2.51
C SER A 133 17.17 0.66 3.65
N PHE A 134 16.55 1.69 4.24
CA PHE A 134 17.14 2.40 5.38
C PHE A 134 17.25 1.53 6.62
N PHE A 135 16.26 0.67 6.88
CA PHE A 135 16.37 -0.31 7.97
C PHE A 135 17.56 -1.24 7.75
N ALA A 136 17.68 -1.85 6.56
CA ALA A 136 18.78 -2.76 6.25
C ALA A 136 20.16 -2.07 6.37
N ALA A 137 20.31 -0.87 5.80
CA ALA A 137 21.56 -0.10 5.89
C ALA A 137 21.91 0.30 7.33
N LYS A 138 20.92 0.74 8.12
CA LYS A 138 21.09 1.12 9.52
C LYS A 138 21.54 -0.05 10.40
N TYR A 139 21.10 -1.27 10.10
CA TYR A 139 21.45 -2.49 10.82
C TYR A 139 22.57 -3.28 10.15
N GLY A 140 23.49 -2.59 9.47
CA GLY A 140 24.80 -3.14 9.14
C GLY A 140 24.89 -3.88 7.82
N ALA A 141 23.90 -3.77 6.92
CA ALA A 141 24.07 -4.26 5.55
C ALA A 141 25.37 -3.70 4.93
N LYS A 142 26.09 -4.56 4.20
CA LYS A 142 27.29 -4.14 3.47
C LYS A 142 26.91 -3.07 2.46
N HIS A 143 25.89 -3.37 1.66
CA HIS A 143 25.30 -2.51 0.64
C HIS A 143 23.85 -2.91 0.41
N VAL A 144 23.00 -1.95 0.06
CA VAL A 144 21.61 -2.17 -0.35
C VAL A 144 21.43 -1.68 -1.79
N TYR A 145 20.89 -2.53 -2.65
CA TYR A 145 20.41 -2.14 -3.98
C TYR A 145 18.89 -2.06 -3.92
N SER A 146 18.33 -0.93 -4.33
CA SER A 146 16.91 -0.62 -4.13
C SER A 146 16.28 -0.30 -5.48
N ILE A 147 15.34 -1.12 -5.92
CA ILE A 147 14.70 -1.00 -7.22
C ILE A 147 13.31 -0.39 -7.05
N ASP A 148 13.00 0.64 -7.83
CA ASP A 148 11.63 1.11 -7.99
C ASP A 148 11.45 1.73 -9.39
N LYS A 149 10.26 1.60 -9.97
CA LYS A 149 9.94 2.21 -11.26
C LYS A 149 9.42 3.65 -11.11
N SER A 150 8.73 3.93 -10.01
CA SER A 150 8.07 5.20 -9.73
C SER A 150 9.08 6.33 -9.52
N ASP A 151 8.66 7.55 -9.83
CA ASP A 151 9.43 8.77 -9.57
C ASP A 151 9.59 9.08 -8.07
N ILE A 152 8.90 8.35 -7.18
CA ILE A 152 9.13 8.43 -5.72
C ILE A 152 10.59 8.14 -5.35
N ILE A 153 11.32 7.39 -6.19
CA ILE A 153 12.73 7.09 -5.99
C ILE A 153 13.59 8.36 -5.87
N TYR A 154 13.21 9.47 -6.54
CA TYR A 154 13.89 10.76 -6.41
C TYR A 154 13.69 11.40 -5.02
N THR A 155 12.60 11.06 -4.34
CA THR A 155 12.37 11.42 -2.93
C THR A 155 13.19 10.51 -2.02
N ALA A 156 13.23 9.20 -2.29
CA ALA A 156 14.04 8.24 -1.55
C ALA A 156 15.53 8.61 -1.55
N ILE A 157 16.08 9.06 -2.68
CA ILE A 157 17.48 9.53 -2.78
C ILE A 157 17.72 10.74 -1.85
N LYS A 158 16.82 11.72 -1.82
CA LYS A 158 16.95 12.87 -0.92
C LYS A 158 16.93 12.44 0.56
N ILE A 159 16.07 11.48 0.91
CA ILE A 159 16.00 10.94 2.27
C ILE A 159 17.31 10.23 2.62
N ARG A 160 17.86 9.43 1.70
CA ARG A 160 19.16 8.75 1.86
C ARG A 160 20.28 9.73 2.17
N ASP A 161 20.40 10.77 1.36
CA ASP A 161 21.49 11.74 1.49
C ASP A 161 21.34 12.56 2.78
N ALA A 162 20.12 12.93 3.16
CA ALA A 162 19.83 13.57 4.44
C ALA A 162 20.17 12.69 5.67
N ASN A 163 20.24 11.36 5.50
CA ASN A 163 20.57 10.39 6.53
C ASN A 163 22.00 9.81 6.39
N ASN A 164 22.84 10.38 5.53
CA ASN A 164 24.23 9.94 5.29
C ASN A 164 24.37 8.47 4.85
N PHE A 165 23.39 7.95 4.12
CA PHE A 165 23.42 6.57 3.59
C PHE A 165 23.90 6.48 2.13
N THR A 166 24.42 7.57 1.57
CA THR A 166 24.83 7.66 0.16
C THR A 166 25.77 6.52 -0.25
N ASP A 167 26.75 6.16 0.57
CA ASP A 167 27.71 5.07 0.29
C ASP A 167 27.19 3.66 0.57
N LYS A 168 25.99 3.55 1.17
CA LYS A 168 25.40 2.28 1.60
C LYS A 168 24.22 1.82 0.75
N ILE A 169 23.57 2.74 0.04
CA ILE A 169 22.34 2.46 -0.71
C ILE A 169 22.48 2.98 -2.13
N THR A 170 22.33 2.07 -3.09
CA THR A 170 22.20 2.39 -4.51
C THR A 170 20.75 2.27 -4.95
N PHE A 171 20.15 3.37 -5.37
CA PHE A 171 18.81 3.37 -5.97
C PHE A 171 18.89 3.12 -7.47
N ILE A 172 18.00 2.28 -7.98
CA ILE A 172 17.92 1.90 -9.39
C ILE A 172 16.50 2.16 -9.88
N LYS A 173 16.33 3.13 -10.77
CA LYS A 173 15.04 3.42 -11.37
C LYS A 173 14.78 2.48 -12.55
N GLY A 174 13.71 1.70 -12.50
CA GLY A 174 13.32 0.80 -13.59
C GLY A 174 12.45 -0.37 -13.15
N LEU A 175 12.00 -1.15 -14.12
CA LEU A 175 11.35 -2.45 -13.88
C LEU A 175 12.42 -3.49 -13.57
N ALA A 176 12.26 -4.29 -12.52
CA ALA A 176 13.27 -5.25 -12.12
C ALA A 176 13.62 -6.25 -13.26
N GLU A 177 12.64 -6.58 -14.10
CA GLU A 177 12.76 -7.47 -15.25
C GLU A 177 13.62 -6.89 -16.38
N GLU A 178 13.80 -5.57 -16.43
CA GLU A 178 14.50 -4.85 -17.50
C GLU A 178 15.87 -4.28 -17.08
N ILE A 179 16.29 -4.49 -15.84
CA ILE A 179 17.56 -3.99 -15.32
C ILE A 179 18.58 -5.10 -15.05
N GLU A 180 19.83 -4.68 -14.89
CA GLU A 180 20.89 -5.50 -14.32
C GLU A 180 21.41 -4.84 -13.04
N LEU A 181 21.62 -5.66 -12.01
CA LEU A 181 22.29 -5.20 -10.80
C LEU A 181 23.80 -5.06 -11.07
N PRO A 182 24.50 -4.11 -10.42
CA PRO A 182 25.95 -3.99 -10.50
C PRO A 182 26.68 -5.08 -9.68
N VAL A 183 25.99 -6.18 -9.36
CA VAL A 183 26.47 -7.36 -8.65
C VAL A 183 25.81 -8.60 -9.22
N ASP A 184 26.53 -9.72 -9.26
CA ASP A 184 26.00 -10.97 -9.83
C ASP A 184 24.87 -11.55 -8.97
N LYS A 185 25.00 -11.48 -7.65
CA LYS A 185 24.09 -12.08 -6.68
C LYS A 185 23.99 -11.29 -5.38
N VAL A 186 22.82 -11.34 -4.75
CA VAL A 186 22.51 -10.76 -3.44
C VAL A 186 22.30 -11.85 -2.39
N ASP A 187 22.58 -11.52 -1.13
CA ASP A 187 22.41 -12.45 -0.01
C ASP A 187 20.98 -12.48 0.50
N ILE A 188 20.26 -11.35 0.41
CA ILE A 188 18.92 -11.18 0.98
C ILE A 188 18.07 -10.35 0.01
N ILE A 189 16.82 -10.75 -0.17
CA ILE A 189 15.77 -9.93 -0.78
C ILE A 189 14.81 -9.48 0.33
N ILE A 190 14.55 -8.18 0.39
CA ILE A 190 13.49 -7.58 1.19
C ILE A 190 12.47 -6.97 0.21
N SER A 191 11.19 -7.17 0.44
CA SER A 191 10.16 -6.56 -0.42
C SER A 191 8.83 -6.54 0.29
N GLU A 192 8.12 -5.42 0.19
CA GLU A 192 6.72 -5.32 0.55
C GLU A 192 5.91 -5.44 -0.73
N TRP A 193 5.43 -6.65 -1.01
CA TRP A 193 4.81 -7.02 -2.29
C TRP A 193 3.31 -7.34 -2.16
N MET A 194 2.78 -7.31 -0.94
CA MET A 194 1.46 -7.86 -0.63
C MET A 194 0.38 -6.85 -0.99
N GLY A 195 -0.41 -7.14 -2.03
CA GLY A 195 -1.59 -6.36 -2.37
C GLY A 195 -2.82 -6.76 -1.56
N TYR A 196 -3.96 -6.13 -1.88
CA TYR A 196 -5.26 -6.57 -1.36
C TYR A 196 -5.51 -8.05 -1.66
N CYS A 197 -6.11 -8.78 -0.71
CA CYS A 197 -6.29 -10.23 -0.84
C CYS A 197 -4.97 -10.98 -1.18
N LEU A 198 -3.84 -10.47 -0.67
CA LEU A 198 -2.45 -10.93 -0.85
C LEU A 198 -1.87 -10.78 -2.27
N LEU A 199 -2.61 -11.20 -3.30
CA LEU A 199 -2.12 -11.37 -4.67
C LEU A 199 -2.57 -10.28 -5.64
N PHE A 200 -3.44 -9.35 -5.24
CA PHE A 200 -3.77 -8.20 -6.08
C PHE A 200 -2.50 -7.36 -6.39
N GLU A 201 -2.49 -6.64 -7.51
CA GLU A 201 -1.34 -5.86 -8.03
C GLU A 201 -0.12 -6.66 -8.53
N ASN A 202 -0.13 -8.00 -8.40
CA ASN A 202 0.83 -8.91 -9.05
C ASN A 202 2.33 -8.65 -8.77
N MET A 203 2.70 -7.93 -7.71
CA MET A 203 4.11 -7.64 -7.41
C MET A 203 4.92 -8.87 -6.98
N LEU A 204 4.27 -9.92 -6.48
CA LEU A 204 4.93 -11.18 -6.12
C LEU A 204 5.67 -11.80 -7.32
N ASP A 205 5.15 -11.68 -8.54
CA ASP A 205 5.82 -12.17 -9.76
C ASP A 205 7.22 -11.57 -9.94
N THR A 206 7.36 -10.28 -9.64
CA THR A 206 8.62 -9.55 -9.70
C THR A 206 9.58 -9.98 -8.58
N VAL A 207 9.06 -10.27 -7.39
CA VAL A 207 9.87 -10.82 -6.29
C VAL A 207 10.41 -12.21 -6.65
N LEU A 208 9.58 -13.08 -7.23
CA LEU A 208 10.00 -14.41 -7.70
C LEU A 208 11.05 -14.30 -8.83
N TYR A 209 10.87 -13.36 -9.76
CA TYR A 209 11.89 -13.06 -10.78
C TYR A 209 13.23 -12.66 -10.15
N CYS A 210 13.21 -11.71 -9.20
CA CYS A 210 14.40 -11.26 -8.50
C CYS A 210 15.08 -12.39 -7.72
N ARG A 211 14.29 -13.27 -7.07
CA ARG A 211 14.79 -14.45 -6.37
C ARG A 211 15.56 -15.36 -7.34
N ASP A 212 14.94 -15.74 -8.43
CA ASP A 212 15.51 -16.71 -9.38
C ASP A 212 16.75 -16.13 -10.08
N LYS A 213 16.71 -14.83 -10.41
CA LYS A 213 17.81 -14.14 -11.10
C LYS A 213 18.97 -13.79 -10.17
N TRP A 214 18.72 -13.20 -9.01
CA TRP A 214 19.77 -12.56 -8.21
C TRP A 214 19.99 -13.14 -6.82
N LEU A 215 19.08 -13.92 -6.24
CA LEU A 215 19.33 -14.49 -4.91
C LEU A 215 20.41 -15.58 -4.98
N LYS A 216 21.35 -15.57 -4.03
CA LYS A 216 22.29 -16.68 -3.84
C LYS A 216 21.54 -17.94 -3.40
N LYS A 217 22.08 -19.12 -3.73
CA LYS A 217 21.57 -20.37 -3.15
C LYS A 217 21.68 -20.31 -1.62
N GLY A 218 20.56 -20.50 -0.93
CA GLY A 218 20.46 -20.34 0.53
C GLY A 218 20.43 -18.89 1.02
N GLY A 219 20.24 -17.92 0.12
CA GLY A 219 19.91 -16.55 0.50
C GLY A 219 18.53 -16.46 1.13
N LEU A 220 18.24 -15.32 1.77
CA LEU A 220 17.01 -15.12 2.54
C LEU A 220 16.02 -14.21 1.80
N ILE A 221 14.73 -14.40 2.05
CA ILE A 221 13.65 -13.55 1.55
C ILE A 221 12.83 -13.05 2.73
N PHE A 222 12.54 -11.76 2.76
CA PHE A 222 11.86 -11.10 3.88
C PHE A 222 10.63 -10.35 3.34
N PRO A 223 9.40 -10.80 3.66
CA PRO A 223 9.03 -12.08 4.29
C PRO A 223 9.28 -13.29 3.37
N ASP A 224 9.37 -14.49 3.92
CA ASP A 224 9.58 -15.74 3.17
C ASP A 224 8.35 -16.63 3.12
N LYS A 225 7.32 -16.37 3.95
CA LYS A 225 6.07 -17.12 3.92
C LYS A 225 4.86 -16.22 3.94
N ALA A 226 3.83 -16.62 3.20
CA ALA A 226 2.52 -15.97 3.21
C ALA A 226 1.39 -17.02 3.25
N TYR A 227 0.30 -16.67 3.91
CA TYR A 227 -0.86 -17.54 4.09
C TYR A 227 -2.12 -16.74 3.81
N MET A 228 -3.07 -17.30 3.06
CA MET A 228 -4.41 -16.73 2.94
C MET A 228 -5.40 -17.56 3.73
N TYR A 229 -6.28 -16.87 4.43
CA TYR A 229 -7.32 -17.49 5.25
C TYR A 229 -8.69 -17.00 4.85
N ILE A 230 -9.70 -17.82 5.14
CA ILE A 230 -11.10 -17.51 4.92
C ILE A 230 -11.94 -17.84 6.16
N ALA A 231 -12.98 -17.03 6.40
CA ALA A 231 -14.01 -17.28 7.41
C ALA A 231 -15.36 -16.73 6.94
N GLY A 232 -16.45 -17.18 7.57
CA GLY A 232 -17.79 -16.65 7.37
C GLY A 232 -18.11 -15.54 8.36
N ILE A 233 -18.78 -14.48 7.88
CA ILE A 233 -19.18 -13.33 8.68
C ILE A 233 -20.69 -13.10 8.65
N GLU A 234 -21.20 -12.58 9.76
CA GLU A 234 -22.50 -11.93 9.86
C GLU A 234 -22.33 -10.47 9.41
N ASP A 235 -23.08 -10.03 8.41
CA ASP A 235 -22.96 -8.66 7.89
C ASP A 235 -24.30 -8.09 7.40
N SER A 236 -25.36 -8.30 8.19
CA SER A 236 -26.73 -7.89 7.86
C SER A 236 -26.87 -6.37 7.71
N LEU A 237 -26.15 -5.59 8.51
CA LEU A 237 -26.19 -4.12 8.49
C LEU A 237 -25.61 -3.56 7.19
N TYR A 238 -24.43 -4.03 6.78
CA TYR A 238 -23.84 -3.65 5.50
C TYR A 238 -24.74 -4.07 4.33
N ARG A 239 -25.29 -5.28 4.40
CA ARG A 239 -26.23 -5.77 3.40
C ARG A 239 -27.45 -4.84 3.26
N GLU A 240 -28.04 -4.42 4.38
CA GLU A 240 -29.17 -3.50 4.37
C GLU A 240 -28.78 -2.13 3.79
N GLU A 241 -27.67 -1.56 4.25
CA GLU A 241 -27.20 -0.24 3.80
C GLU A 241 -26.84 -0.23 2.30
N LYS A 242 -26.15 -1.26 1.81
CA LYS A 242 -25.57 -1.28 0.46
C LYS A 242 -26.42 -1.97 -0.58
N PHE A 243 -27.30 -2.90 -0.21
CA PHE A 243 -28.16 -3.61 -1.16
C PHE A 243 -29.61 -3.16 -1.05
N ASP A 244 -30.16 -3.05 0.16
CA ASP A 244 -31.60 -2.79 0.32
C ASP A 244 -31.97 -1.34 -0.06
N CYS A 245 -31.02 -0.39 0.02
CA CYS A 245 -31.21 0.99 -0.45
C CYS A 245 -31.54 1.11 -1.95
N TRP A 246 -31.07 0.17 -2.78
CA TRP A 246 -31.32 0.16 -4.23
C TRP A 246 -32.70 -0.37 -4.62
N LYS A 247 -33.43 -0.98 -3.66
CA LYS A 247 -34.78 -1.47 -3.96
C LYS A 247 -35.78 -0.34 -4.19
N ASN A 248 -35.56 0.80 -3.54
CA ASN A 248 -36.42 1.97 -3.64
C ASN A 248 -35.60 3.26 -3.53
N CYS A 249 -35.00 3.67 -4.63
CA CYS A 249 -34.29 4.94 -4.74
C CYS A 249 -35.30 6.04 -5.08
N TYR A 250 -35.81 6.74 -4.07
CA TYR A 250 -36.75 7.85 -4.25
C TYR A 250 -38.02 7.49 -5.05
N GLY A 251 -38.59 6.31 -4.83
CA GLY A 251 -39.76 5.79 -5.55
C GLY A 251 -39.41 5.02 -6.82
N LEU A 252 -38.12 4.92 -7.18
CA LEU A 252 -37.64 4.20 -8.36
C LEU A 252 -37.07 2.84 -7.97
N ASN A 253 -37.33 1.83 -8.80
CA ASN A 253 -36.80 0.48 -8.62
C ASN A 253 -35.42 0.36 -9.27
N PHE A 254 -34.35 0.37 -8.47
CA PHE A 254 -32.96 0.19 -8.93
C PHE A 254 -32.46 -1.25 -8.71
N THR A 255 -33.35 -2.23 -8.47
CA THR A 255 -32.96 -3.64 -8.30
C THR A 255 -32.12 -4.25 -9.44
N PRO A 256 -32.15 -3.78 -10.70
CA PRO A 256 -31.21 -4.25 -11.73
C PRO A 256 -29.73 -4.02 -11.42
N ILE A 257 -29.37 -3.16 -10.46
CA ILE A 257 -27.99 -2.96 -9.99
C ILE A 257 -27.53 -4.09 -9.05
N LEU A 258 -28.44 -4.78 -8.36
CA LEU A 258 -28.08 -5.77 -7.34
C LEU A 258 -27.21 -6.93 -7.84
N PRO A 259 -27.36 -7.46 -9.06
CA PRO A 259 -26.43 -8.45 -9.60
C PRO A 259 -25.01 -7.89 -9.76
N ILE A 260 -24.85 -6.64 -10.19
CA ILE A 260 -23.56 -5.98 -10.40
C ILE A 260 -22.83 -5.82 -9.05
N LEU A 261 -23.52 -5.32 -8.03
CA LEU A 261 -22.96 -5.17 -6.68
C LEU A 261 -22.52 -6.48 -6.03
N LYS A 262 -23.08 -7.62 -6.45
CA LYS A 262 -22.69 -8.95 -5.95
C LYS A 262 -21.40 -9.47 -6.59
N GLU A 263 -21.00 -8.91 -7.72
CA GLU A 263 -19.74 -9.26 -8.41
C GLU A 263 -18.57 -8.42 -7.90
N GLU A 264 -18.85 -7.28 -7.25
CA GLU A 264 -17.82 -6.42 -6.68
C GLU A 264 -17.27 -6.98 -5.36
N VAL A 265 -15.94 -6.96 -5.22
CA VAL A 265 -15.25 -7.30 -3.98
C VAL A 265 -15.13 -6.03 -3.14
N VAL A 266 -15.47 -6.15 -1.86
CA VAL A 266 -15.39 -5.05 -0.90
C VAL A 266 -14.12 -5.19 -0.08
N ILE A 267 -13.33 -4.11 -0.01
CA ILE A 267 -12.17 -4.00 0.88
C ILE A 267 -12.61 -3.15 2.07
N ASP A 268 -12.73 -3.78 3.25
CA ASP A 268 -13.13 -3.10 4.48
C ASP A 268 -12.57 -3.80 5.72
N TYR A 269 -12.60 -3.10 6.86
CA TYR A 269 -12.29 -3.66 8.16
C TYR A 269 -13.47 -4.48 8.68
N VAL A 270 -13.21 -5.72 9.08
CA VAL A 270 -14.19 -6.59 9.72
C VAL A 270 -13.85 -6.73 11.21
N ASP A 271 -14.78 -6.35 12.08
CA ASP A 271 -14.63 -6.61 13.52
C ASP A 271 -14.76 -8.11 13.80
N LYS A 272 -13.85 -8.67 14.60
CA LYS A 272 -13.85 -10.09 14.99
C LYS A 272 -15.17 -10.60 15.57
N ASN A 273 -15.98 -9.71 16.14
CA ASN A 273 -17.27 -10.08 16.71
C ASN A 273 -18.28 -10.53 15.65
N PHE A 274 -18.13 -10.08 14.39
CA PHE A 274 -18.96 -10.49 13.27
C PHE A 274 -18.58 -11.84 12.67
N ILE A 275 -17.46 -12.44 13.08
CA ILE A 275 -17.08 -13.76 12.57
C ILE A 275 -17.93 -14.85 13.22
N VAL A 276 -18.53 -15.72 12.40
CA VAL A 276 -19.49 -16.75 12.83
C VAL A 276 -19.04 -18.18 12.55
N THR A 277 -17.88 -18.37 11.92
CA THR A 277 -17.27 -19.68 11.68
C THR A 277 -15.90 -19.80 12.34
N ASP A 278 -15.29 -20.99 12.26
CA ASP A 278 -13.84 -21.14 12.35
C ASP A 278 -13.15 -20.61 11.09
N THR A 279 -11.82 -20.71 11.04
CA THR A 279 -11.00 -20.23 9.95
C THR A 279 -10.42 -21.40 9.16
N SER A 280 -10.26 -21.24 7.85
CA SER A 280 -9.57 -22.21 6.99
C SER A 280 -8.44 -21.52 6.25
N CYS A 281 -7.24 -22.11 6.26
CA CYS A 281 -6.16 -21.71 5.36
C CYS A 281 -6.50 -22.20 3.95
N ILE A 282 -6.47 -21.30 2.96
CA ILE A 282 -6.80 -21.59 1.57
C ILE A 282 -5.60 -21.48 0.63
N LEU A 283 -4.53 -20.81 1.05
CA LEU A 283 -3.28 -20.72 0.31
C LEU A 283 -2.11 -20.65 1.29
N GLU A 284 -1.05 -21.42 1.02
CA GLU A 284 0.24 -21.29 1.68
C GLU A 284 1.31 -21.11 0.61
N LEU A 285 2.10 -20.05 0.74
CA LEU A 285 3.21 -19.74 -0.15
C LEU A 285 4.50 -19.74 0.65
N ASP A 286 5.44 -20.58 0.24
CA ASP A 286 6.84 -20.50 0.66
C ASP A 286 7.64 -19.85 -0.48
N LEU A 287 8.03 -18.58 -0.28
CA LEU A 287 8.71 -17.78 -1.30
C LEU A 287 10.09 -18.34 -1.66
N ASN A 288 10.66 -19.27 -0.89
CA ASN A 288 11.90 -19.93 -1.28
C ASN A 288 11.68 -20.96 -2.41
N THR A 289 10.45 -21.43 -2.60
CA THR A 289 10.14 -22.56 -3.50
C THR A 289 8.97 -22.35 -4.44
N CYS A 290 8.04 -21.43 -4.14
CA CYS A 290 6.86 -21.24 -4.96
C CYS A 290 7.22 -20.70 -6.35
N THR A 291 6.38 -21.04 -7.33
CA THR A 291 6.47 -20.58 -8.71
C THR A 291 5.21 -19.78 -9.07
N LYS A 292 5.23 -19.13 -10.23
CA LYS A 292 4.06 -18.39 -10.74
C LYS A 292 2.81 -19.26 -10.87
N ASP A 293 2.98 -20.55 -11.17
CA ASP A 293 1.88 -21.52 -11.26
C ASP A 293 1.16 -21.71 -9.92
N ASN A 294 1.82 -21.46 -8.79
CA ASN A 294 1.19 -21.53 -7.47
C ASN A 294 0.28 -20.33 -7.17
N LEU A 295 0.39 -19.23 -7.94
CA LEU A 295 -0.40 -18.02 -7.73
C LEU A 295 -1.80 -18.11 -8.34
N SER A 296 -1.98 -19.02 -9.31
CA SER A 296 -3.29 -19.39 -9.87
C SER A 296 -3.76 -20.70 -9.24
N PHE A 297 -4.65 -20.61 -8.25
CA PHE A 297 -4.98 -21.76 -7.41
C PHE A 297 -6.49 -22.00 -7.28
N VAL A 298 -6.85 -23.24 -6.95
CA VAL A 298 -8.18 -23.64 -6.51
C VAL A 298 -8.00 -24.39 -5.20
N SER A 299 -8.70 -23.95 -4.15
CA SER A 299 -8.56 -24.52 -2.81
C SER A 299 -9.92 -24.93 -2.24
N PRO A 300 -10.14 -26.22 -1.91
CA PRO A 300 -11.33 -26.62 -1.19
C PRO A 300 -11.21 -26.19 0.28
N PHE A 301 -12.27 -25.61 0.82
CA PHE A 301 -12.31 -25.23 2.23
C PHE A 301 -13.60 -25.72 2.89
N LYS A 302 -13.56 -25.84 4.23
CA LYS A 302 -14.73 -26.20 5.04
C LYS A 302 -14.75 -25.28 6.26
N LEU A 303 -15.91 -24.67 6.49
CA LEU A 303 -16.15 -23.81 7.64
C LEU A 303 -17.20 -24.44 8.55
N LYS A 304 -16.95 -24.42 9.85
CA LYS A 304 -17.89 -24.84 10.88
C LYS A 304 -18.43 -23.61 11.59
N MET A 305 -19.76 -23.50 11.69
CA MET A 305 -20.40 -22.46 12.50
C MET A 305 -19.94 -22.56 13.96
N THR A 306 -19.42 -21.46 14.50
CA THR A 306 -18.99 -21.32 15.91
C THR A 306 -20.05 -20.58 16.73
N LYS A 307 -20.95 -19.86 16.08
CA LYS A 307 -22.09 -19.14 16.68
C LYS A 307 -23.40 -19.57 16.01
N ARG A 308 -24.51 -19.42 16.75
CA ARG A 308 -25.86 -19.56 16.18
C ARG A 308 -26.25 -18.22 15.57
N ASP A 309 -25.88 -18.01 14.32
CA ASP A 309 -26.09 -16.76 13.60
C ASP A 309 -26.21 -17.00 12.08
N TYR A 310 -26.38 -15.93 11.30
CA TYR A 310 -26.41 -15.95 9.86
C TYR A 310 -25.01 -15.80 9.24
N LEU A 311 -24.79 -16.47 8.10
CA LEU A 311 -23.61 -16.30 7.27
C LEU A 311 -24.03 -15.46 6.06
N HIS A 312 -23.57 -14.20 6.03
CA HIS A 312 -23.92 -13.22 5.00
C HIS A 312 -22.84 -13.13 3.92
N ALA A 313 -21.56 -13.21 4.31
CA ALA A 313 -20.43 -13.11 3.41
C ALA A 313 -19.26 -13.99 3.87
N LEU A 314 -18.27 -14.12 2.99
CA LEU A 314 -16.96 -14.68 3.31
C LEU A 314 -15.96 -13.53 3.41
N VAL A 315 -15.14 -13.54 4.45
CA VAL A 315 -14.00 -12.61 4.60
C VAL A 315 -12.72 -13.37 4.30
N ILE A 316 -11.84 -12.75 3.52
CA ILE A 316 -10.51 -13.27 3.20
C ILE A 316 -9.47 -12.28 3.72
N TRP A 317 -8.42 -12.80 4.33
CA TRP A 317 -7.27 -12.02 4.77
C TRP A 317 -6.00 -12.84 4.58
N PHE A 318 -4.85 -12.24 4.91
CA PHE A 318 -3.58 -12.91 4.84
C PHE A 318 -2.67 -12.64 6.03
N ASP A 319 -1.77 -13.59 6.27
CA ASP A 319 -0.68 -13.46 7.22
C ASP A 319 0.64 -13.59 6.47
N VAL A 320 1.67 -12.90 6.95
CA VAL A 320 3.04 -13.08 6.47
C VAL A 320 3.98 -13.36 7.62
N SER A 321 5.01 -14.15 7.36
CA SER A 321 5.99 -14.59 8.34
C SER A 321 7.41 -14.41 7.81
N PHE A 322 8.33 -14.14 8.73
CA PHE A 322 9.77 -14.05 8.54
C PHE A 322 10.43 -15.25 9.23
N SER A 323 10.30 -16.43 8.63
CA SER A 323 10.65 -17.72 9.24
C SER A 323 12.16 -17.92 9.43
N ALA A 324 12.98 -17.19 8.67
CA ALA A 324 14.43 -17.13 8.87
C ALA A 324 14.87 -16.42 10.17
N CYS A 325 13.98 -15.65 10.82
CA CYS A 325 14.29 -14.95 12.06
C CYS A 325 14.46 -15.92 13.24
N HIS A 326 15.36 -15.62 14.17
CA HIS A 326 15.61 -16.47 15.34
C HIS A 326 14.37 -16.59 16.25
N THR A 327 13.63 -15.48 16.40
CA THR A 327 12.30 -15.47 17.01
C THR A 327 11.27 -15.34 15.90
N PRO A 328 10.17 -16.12 15.91
CA PRO A 328 9.09 -15.97 14.96
C PRO A 328 8.60 -14.53 14.93
N ILE A 329 8.64 -13.93 13.74
CA ILE A 329 8.10 -12.59 13.47
C ILE A 329 7.11 -12.76 12.33
N SER A 330 5.89 -12.29 12.56
CA SER A 330 4.80 -12.34 11.60
C SER A 330 3.82 -11.20 11.88
N PHE A 331 2.99 -10.89 10.91
CA PHE A 331 1.79 -10.08 11.13
C PHE A 331 0.62 -10.69 10.37
N THR A 332 -0.58 -10.31 10.79
CA THR A 332 -1.85 -10.73 10.19
C THR A 332 -2.62 -9.47 9.77
N THR A 333 -3.27 -9.54 8.62
CA THR A 333 -4.31 -8.56 8.21
C THR A 333 -5.70 -9.03 8.64
N GLY A 334 -5.77 -10.15 9.36
CA GLY A 334 -7.01 -10.75 9.78
C GLY A 334 -7.70 -9.98 10.89
N PRO A 335 -9.02 -10.19 11.02
CA PRO A 335 -9.87 -9.49 12.00
C PRO A 335 -9.50 -9.79 13.47
N TYR A 336 -8.66 -10.82 13.70
CA TYR A 336 -8.18 -11.19 15.03
C TYR A 336 -6.90 -10.47 15.45
N GLY A 337 -6.19 -9.83 14.51
CA GLY A 337 -4.93 -9.14 14.76
C GLY A 337 -5.11 -7.70 15.25
N ALA A 338 -4.15 -7.28 16.07
CA ALA A 338 -3.85 -5.87 16.37
C ALA A 338 -2.34 -5.67 16.31
#